data_AF-A0A916F548-F1
#
_entry.id   AF-A0A916F548-F1
#
_cell.length_a   1.000
_cell.length_b   1.000
_cell.length_c   1.000
_cell.angle_alpha   90.00
_cell.angle_beta   90.00
_cell.angle_gamma   90.00
#
_symmetry.space_group_name_H-M   'P 1'
#
loop_
_entity.id
_entity.type
_entity.pdbx_description
1 polymer ?
#
loop_
_entity_poly.entity_id
_entity_poly.type
_entity_poly.pdbx_seq_one_letter_code
_entity_poly.pdbx_strand_id
1 'polypeptide(L)'
;MRARKLSDLVDAARPDAVLDEILAIIHHVNPAFKDTAIIRLAFLETVRLYKGDFPGYRACNTEYHDLRHTTDTALTITRLIHGAILEGHHLDQRQIVLGLVTALFHDAGYIQKEEEFEGTGAKYTTTHVGRSIAFFEDCAPDLGLSSLEISDGRAMILFTNLSVPPEQIVFEASTGEFMGRMLGAADLLAQLSDRTYLEKLLFLYREFKEAGVGGYSGERHLLEQTVAFYDAVSQRIEATFDRADQYMLRHLTNRWNIRTNLYHKAIENQKQYLKQILEDPDTNHRNHFKRDGIVDIVRLKYGKPH
;
A
#
# COMPACT_ATOMS: atom_id res chain seq x y z
N MET A 1 -30.13 6.78 -7.29
CA MET A 1 -29.29 5.70 -6.72
C MET A 1 -27.93 6.32 -6.37
N ARG A 2 -27.38 6.11 -5.17
CA ARG A 2 -26.09 6.70 -4.77
C ARG A 2 -24.98 6.10 -5.65
N ALA A 3 -24.06 6.91 -6.15
CA ALA A 3 -22.89 6.41 -6.86
C ALA A 3 -22.05 5.52 -5.93
N ARG A 4 -21.66 4.32 -6.38
CA ARG A 4 -20.81 3.39 -5.60
C ARG A 4 -19.44 4.02 -5.37
N LYS A 5 -18.89 3.83 -4.17
CA LYS A 5 -17.53 4.21 -3.79
C LYS A 5 -16.64 2.96 -3.73
N LEU A 6 -15.31 3.16 -3.78
CA LEU A 6 -14.35 2.06 -3.66
C LEU A 6 -14.54 1.28 -2.36
N SER A 7 -14.75 1.99 -1.24
CA SER A 7 -15.00 1.39 0.08
C SER A 7 -16.32 0.61 0.19
N ASP A 8 -17.20 0.70 -0.81
CA ASP A 8 -18.45 -0.07 -0.81
C ASP A 8 -18.26 -1.47 -1.41
N LEU A 9 -17.10 -1.75 -2.02
CA LEU A 9 -16.80 -3.03 -2.69
C LEU A 9 -16.25 -4.08 -1.73
N VAL A 10 -15.25 -3.70 -0.94
CA VAL A 10 -14.57 -4.55 0.05
C VAL A 10 -14.25 -3.69 1.27
N ASP A 11 -14.49 -4.23 2.45
CA ASP A 11 -14.11 -3.59 3.70
C ASP A 11 -12.61 -3.80 3.96
N ALA A 12 -11.79 -2.81 3.59
CA ALA A 12 -10.35 -2.84 3.79
C ALA A 12 -9.93 -2.88 5.28
N ALA A 13 -10.84 -2.58 6.23
CA ALA A 13 -10.56 -2.71 7.66
C ALA A 13 -10.64 -4.16 8.16
N ARG A 14 -11.10 -5.10 7.32
CA ARG A 14 -11.25 -6.53 7.61
C ARG A 14 -10.24 -7.35 6.79
N PRO A 15 -9.07 -7.72 7.35
CA PRO A 15 -8.07 -8.50 6.62
C PRO A 15 -8.61 -9.82 6.04
N ASP A 16 -9.57 -10.45 6.70
CA ASP A 16 -10.24 -11.65 6.19
C ASP A 16 -11.10 -11.36 4.95
N ALA A 17 -11.87 -10.26 4.93
CA ALA A 17 -12.63 -9.85 3.76
C ALA A 17 -11.70 -9.49 2.58
N VAL A 18 -10.54 -8.91 2.88
CA VAL A 18 -9.49 -8.62 1.89
C VAL A 18 -8.92 -9.91 1.30
N LEU A 19 -8.54 -10.88 2.14
CA LEU A 19 -8.04 -12.18 1.68
C LEU A 19 -9.08 -12.93 0.85
N ASP A 20 -10.35 -12.94 1.29
CA ASP A 20 -11.45 -13.57 0.54
C ASP A 20 -11.61 -12.97 -0.85
N GLU A 21 -11.54 -11.63 -0.98
CA GLU A 21 -11.58 -10.98 -2.28
C GLU A 21 -10.36 -11.30 -3.14
N ILE A 22 -9.14 -11.27 -2.58
CA ILE A 22 -7.92 -11.64 -3.31
C ILE A 22 -8.08 -13.03 -3.92
N LEU A 23 -8.52 -14.00 -3.13
CA LEU A 23 -8.69 -15.38 -3.58
C LEU A 23 -9.82 -15.53 -4.60
N ALA A 24 -10.91 -14.77 -4.45
CA ALA A 24 -11.97 -14.73 -5.45
C ALA A 24 -11.46 -14.20 -6.80
N ILE A 25 -10.62 -13.15 -6.79
CA ILE A 25 -10.00 -12.62 -8.01
C ILE A 25 -9.04 -13.63 -8.62
N ILE A 26 -8.20 -14.30 -7.83
CA ILE A 26 -7.28 -15.33 -8.31
C ILE A 26 -8.05 -16.50 -8.95
N HIS A 27 -9.16 -16.92 -8.35
CA HIS A 27 -10.03 -17.94 -8.93
C HIS A 27 -10.66 -17.48 -10.26
N HIS A 28 -11.03 -16.20 -10.38
CA HIS A 28 -11.51 -15.63 -11.64
C HIS A 28 -10.43 -15.58 -12.73
N VAL A 29 -9.19 -15.29 -12.36
CA VAL A 29 -8.04 -15.32 -13.28
C VAL A 29 -7.79 -16.73 -13.79
N ASN A 30 -7.77 -17.71 -12.89
CA ASN A 30 -7.57 -19.11 -13.25
C ASN A 30 -8.22 -20.04 -12.20
N PRO A 31 -9.31 -20.74 -12.52
CA PRO A 31 -9.93 -21.70 -11.61
C PRO A 31 -9.02 -22.86 -11.20
N ALA A 32 -7.99 -23.16 -11.99
CA ALA A 32 -6.97 -24.18 -11.74
C ALA A 32 -5.66 -23.60 -11.16
N PHE A 33 -5.73 -22.44 -10.49
CA PHE A 33 -4.58 -21.85 -9.80
C PHE A 33 -4.10 -22.76 -8.67
N LYS A 34 -2.87 -23.28 -8.78
CA LYS A 34 -2.35 -24.31 -7.86
C LYS A 34 -1.78 -23.71 -6.58
N ASP A 35 -1.23 -22.50 -6.66
CA ASP A 35 -0.41 -21.91 -5.60
C ASP A 35 -1.18 -20.98 -4.66
N THR A 36 -2.52 -21.14 -4.55
CA THR A 36 -3.33 -20.34 -3.61
C THR A 36 -2.95 -20.57 -2.15
N ALA A 37 -2.37 -21.72 -1.83
CA ALA A 37 -1.86 -22.02 -0.49
C ALA A 37 -0.70 -21.09 -0.09
N ILE A 38 0.19 -20.73 -1.03
CA ILE A 38 1.33 -19.83 -0.76
C ILE A 38 0.82 -18.41 -0.48
N ILE A 39 -0.16 -17.95 -1.26
CA ILE A 39 -0.82 -16.64 -1.04
C ILE A 39 -1.47 -16.59 0.35
N ARG A 40 -2.20 -17.64 0.74
CA ARG A 40 -2.80 -17.74 2.07
C ARG A 40 -1.76 -17.73 3.17
N LEU A 41 -0.67 -18.49 3.01
CA LEU A 41 0.42 -18.55 3.97
C LEU A 41 1.05 -17.17 4.16
N ALA A 42 1.50 -16.52 3.09
CA ALA A 42 2.08 -15.19 3.14
C ALA A 42 1.13 -14.16 3.79
N PHE A 43 -0.16 -14.20 3.46
CA PHE A 43 -1.16 -13.31 4.05
C PHE A 43 -1.29 -13.51 5.56
N LEU A 44 -1.36 -14.77 6.01
CA LEU A 44 -1.46 -15.11 7.42
C LEU A 44 -0.18 -14.73 8.18
N GLU A 45 1.00 -14.92 7.58
CA GLU A 45 2.27 -14.48 8.16
C GLU A 45 2.35 -12.95 8.28
N THR A 46 1.87 -12.19 7.28
CA THR A 46 1.73 -10.73 7.41
C THR A 46 0.80 -10.36 8.56
N VAL A 47 -0.37 -11.01 8.69
CA VAL A 47 -1.29 -10.74 9.81
C VAL A 47 -0.63 -11.04 11.15
N ARG A 48 0.11 -12.15 11.26
CA ARG A 48 0.87 -12.52 12.47
C ARG A 48 1.96 -11.49 12.78
N LEU A 49 2.71 -11.07 11.77
CA LEU A 49 3.77 -10.07 11.90
C LEU A 49 3.22 -8.77 12.49
N TYR A 50 2.18 -8.20 11.88
CA TYR A 50 1.62 -6.94 12.35
C TYR A 50 0.93 -7.05 13.71
N LYS A 51 0.45 -8.23 14.10
CA LYS A 51 -0.12 -8.47 15.44
C LYS A 51 0.93 -8.76 16.52
N GLY A 52 2.18 -9.02 16.14
CA GLY A 52 3.24 -9.43 17.07
C GLY A 52 3.21 -10.93 17.43
N ASP A 53 2.57 -11.74 16.59
CA ASP A 53 2.50 -13.21 16.72
C ASP A 53 3.54 -13.92 15.81
N PHE A 54 4.35 -13.15 15.08
CA PHE A 54 5.47 -13.65 14.27
C PHE A 54 6.76 -13.67 15.11
N PRO A 55 7.47 -14.81 15.23
CA PRO A 55 8.63 -14.93 16.11
C PRO A 55 9.74 -13.92 15.82
N GLY A 56 10.30 -13.28 16.86
CA GLY A 56 11.40 -12.33 16.71
C GLY A 56 10.97 -10.91 16.37
N TYR A 57 9.66 -10.65 16.25
CA TYR A 57 9.09 -9.34 15.92
C TYR A 57 8.04 -8.89 16.93
N ARG A 58 7.94 -7.57 17.09
CA ARG A 58 6.96 -6.91 17.96
C ARG A 58 5.67 -6.65 17.19
N ALA A 59 4.59 -6.38 17.92
CA ALA A 59 3.37 -5.87 17.31
C ALA A 59 3.62 -4.52 16.62
N CYS A 60 2.94 -4.30 15.50
CA CYS A 60 2.95 -3.03 14.78
C CYS A 60 2.51 -1.90 15.71
N ASN A 61 3.31 -0.83 15.74
CA ASN A 61 3.06 0.37 16.55
C ASN A 61 3.17 1.67 15.74
N THR A 62 3.25 1.56 14.41
CA THR A 62 2.94 2.60 13.43
C THR A 62 1.42 2.69 13.24
N GLU A 63 0.94 3.83 12.75
CA GLU A 63 -0.50 4.12 12.63
C GLU A 63 -0.92 4.47 11.21
N TYR A 64 0.03 4.89 10.39
CA TYR A 64 -0.14 5.09 8.97
C TYR A 64 0.22 3.81 8.21
N HIS A 65 1.48 3.35 8.34
CA HIS A 65 1.97 2.10 7.74
C HIS A 65 1.56 0.91 8.62
N ASP A 66 0.26 0.58 8.56
CA ASP A 66 -0.39 -0.45 9.38
C ASP A 66 -0.82 -1.66 8.55
N LEU A 67 -1.38 -2.69 9.21
CA LEU A 67 -1.86 -3.91 8.56
C LEU A 67 -2.91 -3.63 7.48
N ARG A 68 -3.72 -2.59 7.67
CA ARG A 68 -4.76 -2.19 6.73
C ARG A 68 -4.13 -1.69 5.44
N HIS A 69 -3.12 -0.83 5.51
CA HIS A 69 -2.40 -0.36 4.32
C HIS A 69 -1.78 -1.55 3.57
N THR A 70 -1.05 -2.42 4.25
CA THR A 70 -0.36 -3.56 3.64
C THR A 70 -1.31 -4.52 2.93
N THR A 71 -2.44 -4.85 3.57
CA THR A 71 -3.43 -5.75 2.98
C THR A 71 -4.21 -5.08 1.84
N ASP A 72 -4.48 -3.77 1.91
CA ASP A 72 -5.11 -3.02 0.81
C ASP A 72 -4.18 -2.86 -0.41
N THR A 73 -2.86 -2.73 -0.19
CA THR A 73 -1.84 -2.79 -1.26
C THR A 73 -1.86 -4.15 -1.96
N ALA A 74 -1.90 -5.25 -1.19
CA ALA A 74 -2.02 -6.60 -1.74
C ALA A 74 -3.32 -6.81 -2.55
N LEU A 75 -4.44 -6.27 -2.09
CA LEU A 75 -5.68 -6.28 -2.86
C LEU A 75 -5.57 -5.45 -4.13
N THR A 76 -4.98 -4.26 -4.02
CA THR A 76 -4.84 -3.33 -5.14
C THR A 76 -3.98 -3.91 -6.25
N ILE A 77 -2.83 -4.53 -5.95
CA ILE A 77 -2.03 -5.21 -6.97
C ILE A 77 -2.78 -6.39 -7.60
N THR A 78 -3.55 -7.16 -6.81
CA THR A 78 -4.37 -8.27 -7.33
C THR A 78 -5.40 -7.77 -8.36
N ARG A 79 -6.01 -6.61 -8.08
CA ARG A 79 -6.95 -5.96 -9.00
C ARG A 79 -6.26 -5.50 -10.29
N LEU A 80 -5.08 -4.88 -10.17
CA LEU A 80 -4.27 -4.47 -11.30
C LEU A 80 -3.85 -5.67 -12.16
N ILE A 81 -3.35 -6.75 -11.56
CA ILE A 81 -2.97 -8.00 -12.24
C ILE A 81 -4.15 -8.56 -13.03
N HIS A 82 -5.32 -8.67 -12.40
CA HIS A 82 -6.52 -9.14 -13.10
C HIS A 82 -6.87 -8.23 -14.30
N GLY A 83 -6.80 -6.91 -14.12
CA GLY A 83 -7.01 -5.95 -15.20
C GLY A 83 -6.01 -6.09 -16.35
N ALA A 84 -4.74 -6.32 -16.05
CA ALA A 84 -3.68 -6.51 -17.06
C ALA A 84 -3.91 -7.80 -17.86
N ILE A 85 -4.27 -8.89 -17.20
CA ILE A 85 -4.61 -10.16 -17.86
C ILE A 85 -5.80 -9.99 -18.81
N LEU A 86 -6.83 -9.22 -18.40
CA LEU A 86 -7.97 -8.90 -19.25
C LEU A 86 -7.61 -8.05 -20.48
N GLU A 87 -6.51 -7.29 -20.43
CA GLU A 87 -5.94 -6.54 -21.57
C GLU A 87 -4.97 -7.38 -22.42
N GLY A 88 -4.79 -8.67 -22.11
CA GLY A 88 -3.98 -9.59 -22.89
C GLY A 88 -2.54 -9.75 -22.40
N HIS A 89 -2.18 -9.22 -21.22
CA HIS A 89 -0.89 -9.54 -20.62
C HIS A 89 -0.87 -10.99 -20.15
N HIS A 90 0.19 -11.72 -20.50
CA HIS A 90 0.41 -13.08 -20.03
C HIS A 90 1.26 -13.06 -18.77
N LEU A 91 0.66 -13.42 -17.64
CA LEU A 91 1.32 -13.60 -16.36
C LEU A 91 1.14 -15.04 -15.91
N ASP A 92 2.23 -15.72 -15.59
CA ASP A 92 2.16 -17.07 -15.04
C ASP A 92 1.76 -17.06 -13.56
N GLN A 93 1.43 -18.23 -13.02
CA GLN A 93 0.99 -18.34 -11.62
C GLN A 93 2.06 -17.88 -10.63
N ARG A 94 3.35 -18.13 -10.92
CA ARG A 94 4.47 -17.82 -10.02
C ARG A 94 4.72 -16.32 -9.94
N GLN A 95 4.61 -15.61 -11.07
CA GLN A 95 4.67 -14.15 -11.12
C GLN A 95 3.55 -13.51 -10.30
N ILE A 96 2.33 -14.05 -10.40
CA ILE A 96 1.18 -13.57 -9.62
C ILE A 96 1.41 -13.81 -8.12
N VAL A 97 1.91 -14.99 -7.73
CA VAL A 97 2.29 -15.27 -6.34
C VAL A 97 3.36 -14.29 -5.86
N LEU A 98 4.43 -14.08 -6.63
CA LEU A 98 5.52 -13.19 -6.24
C LEU A 98 5.04 -11.74 -6.08
N GLY A 99 4.20 -11.23 -6.97
CA GLY A 99 3.57 -9.91 -6.84
C GLY A 99 2.72 -9.77 -5.57
N LEU A 100 1.96 -10.80 -5.22
CA LEU A 100 1.18 -10.82 -3.98
C LEU A 100 2.03 -10.89 -2.71
N VAL A 101 3.04 -11.76 -2.69
CA VAL A 101 3.96 -11.93 -1.55
C VAL A 101 4.74 -10.64 -1.30
N THR A 102 5.32 -10.06 -2.35
CA THR A 102 6.06 -8.79 -2.25
C THR A 102 5.17 -7.65 -1.79
N ALA A 103 3.93 -7.55 -2.29
CA ALA A 103 2.96 -6.57 -1.80
C ALA A 103 2.60 -6.78 -0.32
N LEU A 104 2.51 -8.02 0.15
CA LEU A 104 2.23 -8.33 1.55
C LEU A 104 3.41 -8.01 2.48
N PHE A 105 4.64 -7.98 1.96
CA PHE A 105 5.86 -7.80 2.75
C PHE A 105 6.56 -6.45 2.51
N HIS A 106 6.12 -5.62 1.56
CA HIS A 106 6.82 -4.39 1.16
C HIS A 106 7.07 -3.40 2.32
N ASP A 107 6.21 -3.42 3.33
CA ASP A 107 6.27 -2.57 4.52
C ASP A 107 6.61 -3.32 5.83
N ALA A 108 6.95 -4.61 5.74
CA ALA A 108 7.38 -5.40 6.90
C ALA A 108 8.57 -4.76 7.64
N GLY A 109 9.38 -3.97 6.95
CA GLY A 109 10.50 -3.24 7.49
C GLY A 109 10.17 -2.16 8.52
N TYR A 110 8.91 -1.72 8.63
CA TYR A 110 8.47 -0.89 9.74
C TYR A 110 8.36 -1.67 11.05
N ILE A 111 8.17 -3.00 10.99
CA ILE A 111 7.97 -3.80 12.19
C ILE A 111 9.30 -3.95 12.94
N GLN A 112 9.26 -3.62 14.22
CA GLN A 112 10.41 -3.69 15.11
C GLN A 112 10.70 -5.16 15.46
N LYS A 113 11.98 -5.53 15.49
CA LYS A 113 12.43 -6.79 16.09
C LYS A 113 12.23 -6.76 17.61
N GLU A 114 12.16 -7.92 18.26
CA GLU A 114 11.94 -8.04 19.70
C GLU A 114 12.92 -7.20 20.53
N GLU A 115 14.18 -7.15 20.10
CA GLU A 115 15.27 -6.39 20.73
C GLU A 115 15.23 -4.86 20.50
N GLU A 116 14.32 -4.35 19.67
CA GLU A 116 14.21 -2.93 19.33
C GLU A 116 13.11 -2.26 20.19
N PHE A 117 13.53 -1.53 21.24
CA PHE A 117 12.60 -0.96 22.24
C PHE A 117 12.36 0.55 22.12
N GLU A 118 13.22 1.28 21.42
CA GLU A 118 13.13 2.73 21.33
C GLU A 118 12.19 3.18 20.23
N GLY A 119 11.32 4.13 20.54
CA GLY A 119 10.38 4.71 19.58
C GLY A 119 9.40 3.67 19.02
N THR A 120 8.83 4.00 17.88
CA THR A 120 7.97 3.13 17.07
C THR A 120 8.72 2.61 15.85
N GLY A 121 8.04 1.79 15.05
CA GLY A 121 8.51 1.38 13.73
C GLY A 121 8.78 2.55 12.79
N ALA A 122 8.13 3.70 13.00
CA ALA A 122 8.23 4.86 12.13
C ALA A 122 9.67 5.35 11.96
N LYS A 123 10.54 5.20 12.97
CA LYS A 123 11.95 5.59 12.87
C LYS A 123 12.70 4.89 11.71
N TYR A 124 12.18 3.77 11.22
CA TYR A 124 12.72 3.05 10.07
C TYR A 124 12.23 3.57 8.72
N THR A 125 11.47 4.67 8.64
CA THR A 125 10.96 5.23 7.37
C THR A 125 12.03 5.34 6.27
N THR A 126 13.29 5.68 6.58
CA THR A 126 14.37 5.79 5.57
C THR A 126 15.04 4.47 5.19
N THR A 127 14.80 3.40 5.96
CA THR A 127 15.45 2.08 5.82
C THR A 127 14.46 0.93 5.68
N HIS A 128 13.15 1.19 5.76
CA HIS A 128 12.10 0.18 5.80
C HIS A 128 12.18 -0.72 4.57
N VAL A 129 12.39 -0.18 3.36
CA VAL A 129 12.51 -0.98 2.13
C VAL A 129 13.62 -2.03 2.24
N GLY A 130 14.80 -1.66 2.73
CA GLY A 130 15.90 -2.61 2.94
C GLY A 130 15.57 -3.67 4.01
N ARG A 131 14.87 -3.27 5.07
CA ARG A 131 14.41 -4.18 6.14
C ARG A 131 13.31 -5.13 5.63
N SER A 132 12.39 -4.64 4.80
CA SER A 132 11.33 -5.42 4.15
C SER A 132 11.90 -6.46 3.19
N ILE A 133 12.93 -6.08 2.43
CA ILE A 133 13.67 -7.01 1.59
C ILE A 133 14.29 -8.12 2.44
N ALA A 134 14.99 -7.78 3.52
CA ALA A 134 15.58 -8.78 4.41
C ALA A 134 14.52 -9.73 4.99
N PHE A 135 13.37 -9.20 5.43
CA PHE A 135 12.25 -10.03 5.92
C PHE A 135 11.69 -10.95 4.82
N PHE A 136 11.53 -10.44 3.60
CA PHE A 136 11.09 -11.24 2.45
C PHE A 136 12.07 -12.38 2.13
N GLU A 137 13.38 -12.11 2.17
CA GLU A 137 14.41 -13.13 1.96
C GLU A 137 14.40 -14.20 3.05
N ASP A 138 14.22 -13.82 4.31
CA ASP A 138 14.14 -14.75 5.44
C ASP A 138 12.91 -15.67 5.33
N CYS A 139 11.79 -15.17 4.80
CA CYS A 139 10.56 -15.94 4.61
C CYS A 139 10.52 -16.75 3.30
N ALA A 140 11.34 -16.39 2.31
CA ALA A 140 11.29 -16.96 0.97
C ALA A 140 11.46 -18.50 0.90
N PRO A 141 12.35 -19.14 1.70
CA PRO A 141 12.49 -20.58 1.71
C PRO A 141 11.21 -21.31 2.13
N ASP A 142 10.52 -20.82 3.16
CA ASP A 142 9.28 -21.42 3.67
C ASP A 142 8.11 -21.26 2.68
N LEU A 143 8.18 -20.23 1.84
CA LEU A 143 7.24 -20.00 0.73
C LEU A 143 7.59 -20.78 -0.54
N GLY A 144 8.72 -21.51 -0.55
CA GLY A 144 9.19 -22.26 -1.71
C GLY A 144 9.54 -21.38 -2.91
N LEU A 145 10.11 -20.19 -2.66
CA LEU A 145 10.59 -19.31 -3.73
C LEU A 145 11.99 -19.73 -4.20
N SER A 146 12.19 -19.71 -5.51
CA SER A 146 13.49 -19.93 -6.15
C SER A 146 14.42 -18.72 -5.99
N SER A 147 15.72 -18.90 -6.26
CA SER A 147 16.70 -17.80 -6.20
C SER A 147 16.37 -16.67 -7.18
N LEU A 148 15.83 -17.00 -8.36
CA LEU A 148 15.38 -16.00 -9.34
C LEU A 148 14.19 -15.21 -8.81
N GLU A 149 13.19 -15.88 -8.22
CA GLU A 149 12.03 -15.22 -7.60
C GLU A 149 12.43 -14.35 -6.41
N ILE A 150 13.44 -14.75 -5.65
CA ILE A 150 14.00 -13.92 -4.58
C ILE A 150 14.66 -12.67 -5.17
N SER A 151 15.49 -12.82 -6.21
CA SER A 151 16.14 -11.69 -6.90
C SER A 151 15.13 -10.69 -7.45
N ASP A 152 14.12 -11.18 -8.19
CA ASP A 152 13.05 -10.35 -8.72
C ASP A 152 12.21 -9.73 -7.60
N GLY A 153 11.88 -10.48 -6.54
CA GLY A 153 11.10 -9.98 -5.41
C GLY A 153 11.79 -8.82 -4.66
N ARG A 154 13.12 -8.89 -4.50
CA ARG A 154 13.93 -7.76 -3.97
C ARG A 154 13.75 -6.52 -4.83
N ALA A 155 13.89 -6.68 -6.14
CA ALA A 155 13.77 -5.59 -7.10
C ALA A 155 12.34 -5.02 -7.11
N MET A 156 11.32 -5.86 -6.97
CA MET A 156 9.92 -5.40 -6.87
C MET A 156 9.67 -4.55 -5.63
N ILE A 157 10.16 -4.97 -4.46
CA ILE A 157 10.03 -4.17 -3.22
C ILE A 157 10.78 -2.83 -3.36
N LEU A 158 11.89 -2.76 -4.10
CA LEU A 158 12.57 -1.48 -4.35
C LEU A 158 11.70 -0.46 -5.10
N PHE A 159 10.68 -0.86 -5.87
CA PHE A 159 9.79 0.07 -6.58
C PHE A 159 8.91 0.91 -5.63
N THR A 160 8.71 0.48 -4.38
CA THR A 160 8.00 1.27 -3.36
C THR A 160 8.88 2.37 -2.76
N ASN A 161 10.21 2.31 -2.99
CA ASN A 161 11.10 3.39 -2.56
C ASN A 161 10.93 4.62 -3.46
N LEU A 162 10.31 5.68 -2.92
CA LEU A 162 10.07 6.87 -3.71
C LEU A 162 11.34 7.64 -4.08
N SER A 163 12.45 7.42 -3.39
CA SER A 163 13.73 8.09 -3.64
C SER A 163 14.64 7.36 -4.64
N VAL A 164 14.33 6.12 -5.00
CA VAL A 164 15.12 5.34 -5.96
C VAL A 164 14.60 5.60 -7.38
N PRO A 165 15.45 6.07 -8.31
CA PRO A 165 15.08 6.16 -9.72
C PRO A 165 14.81 4.76 -10.29
N PRO A 166 13.68 4.53 -10.99
CA PRO A 166 13.33 3.22 -11.54
C PRO A 166 14.39 2.64 -12.47
N GLU A 167 15.13 3.49 -13.18
CA GLU A 167 16.19 3.11 -14.11
C GLU A 167 17.39 2.46 -13.40
N GLN A 168 17.50 2.63 -12.08
CA GLN A 168 18.53 2.01 -11.26
C GLN A 168 18.10 0.64 -10.71
N ILE A 169 16.84 0.25 -10.87
CA ILE A 169 16.33 -1.04 -10.42
C ILE A 169 16.49 -2.05 -11.55
N VAL A 170 17.36 -3.04 -11.33
CA VAL A 170 17.70 -4.07 -12.31
C VAL A 170 16.93 -5.35 -12.01
N PHE A 171 16.32 -5.93 -13.05
CA PHE A 171 15.69 -7.25 -12.99
C PHE A 171 16.48 -8.26 -13.81
N GLU A 172 16.42 -9.53 -13.40
CA GLU A 172 16.93 -10.63 -14.20
C GLU A 172 15.95 -11.01 -15.32
N ALA A 173 14.64 -10.83 -15.09
CA ALA A 173 13.58 -11.07 -16.07
C ALA A 173 12.75 -9.81 -16.36
N SER A 174 12.37 -9.59 -17.63
CA SER A 174 11.54 -8.44 -18.03
C SER A 174 10.15 -8.42 -17.40
N THR A 175 9.61 -9.59 -17.06
CA THR A 175 8.34 -9.73 -16.35
C THR A 175 8.42 -9.30 -14.89
N GLY A 176 9.60 -9.41 -14.26
CA GLY A 176 9.83 -8.88 -12.92
C GLY A 176 9.66 -7.37 -12.88
N GLU A 177 10.17 -6.67 -13.91
CA GLU A 177 10.03 -5.22 -14.03
C GLU A 177 8.58 -4.77 -14.15
N PHE A 178 7.79 -5.46 -14.99
CA PHE A 178 6.36 -5.19 -15.11
C PHE A 178 5.65 -5.31 -13.75
N MET A 179 5.94 -6.37 -12.99
CA MET A 179 5.31 -6.56 -11.69
C MET A 179 5.83 -5.58 -10.63
N GLY A 180 7.09 -5.16 -10.70
CA GLY A 180 7.65 -4.09 -9.86
C GLY A 180 6.94 -2.76 -10.07
N ARG A 181 6.72 -2.36 -11.33
CA ARG A 181 5.92 -1.16 -11.67
C ARG A 181 4.49 -1.27 -11.14
N MET A 182 3.88 -2.46 -11.25
CA MET A 182 2.53 -2.72 -10.72
C MET A 182 2.48 -2.61 -9.19
N LEU A 183 3.49 -3.12 -8.47
CA LEU A 183 3.59 -2.99 -7.02
C LEU A 183 3.75 -1.52 -6.59
N GLY A 184 4.68 -0.78 -7.20
CA GLY A 184 4.85 0.65 -6.89
C GLY A 184 3.59 1.47 -7.17
N ALA A 185 2.86 1.16 -8.25
CA ALA A 185 1.56 1.78 -8.50
C ALA A 185 0.50 1.36 -7.48
N ALA A 186 0.43 0.07 -7.14
CA ALA A 186 -0.55 -0.46 -6.19
C ALA A 186 -0.41 0.17 -4.80
N ASP A 187 0.82 0.35 -4.33
CA ASP A 187 1.14 0.99 -3.06
C ASP A 187 0.56 2.42 -2.99
N LEU A 188 0.91 3.26 -3.96
CA LEU A 188 0.40 4.64 -4.03
C LEU A 188 -1.11 4.71 -4.27
N LEU A 189 -1.67 3.82 -5.10
CA LEU A 189 -3.11 3.79 -5.36
C LEU A 189 -3.89 3.36 -4.12
N ALA A 190 -3.45 2.34 -3.39
CA ALA A 190 -4.07 1.90 -2.14
C ALA A 190 -4.02 3.04 -1.11
N GLN A 191 -2.83 3.61 -0.91
CA GLN A 191 -2.61 4.72 0.00
C GLN A 191 -3.54 5.91 -0.27
N LEU A 192 -3.51 6.46 -1.50
CA LEU A 192 -4.24 7.67 -1.84
C LEU A 192 -5.74 7.45 -2.06
N SER A 193 -6.19 6.21 -2.20
CA SER A 193 -7.62 5.91 -2.35
C SER A 193 -8.29 5.47 -1.06
N ASP A 194 -7.51 5.23 0.00
CA ASP A 194 -8.01 4.87 1.32
C ASP A 194 -9.06 5.89 1.77
N ARG A 195 -10.26 5.41 2.13
CA ARG A 195 -11.36 6.23 2.60
C ARG A 195 -10.99 7.15 3.78
N THR A 196 -9.97 6.82 4.55
CA THR A 196 -9.44 7.54 5.71
C THR A 196 -8.11 8.24 5.44
N TYR A 197 -7.65 8.31 4.18
CA TYR A 197 -6.34 8.85 3.81
C TYR A 197 -6.06 10.22 4.46
N LEU A 198 -6.97 11.18 4.31
CA LEU A 198 -6.78 12.53 4.85
C LEU A 198 -6.67 12.56 6.38
N GLU A 199 -7.43 11.70 7.06
CA GLU A 199 -7.32 11.53 8.51
C GLU A 199 -5.99 10.87 8.90
N LYS A 200 -5.57 9.85 8.15
CA LYS A 200 -4.29 9.16 8.33
C LYS A 200 -3.08 10.07 8.11
N LEU A 201 -3.18 11.15 7.31
CA LEU A 201 -2.10 12.16 7.19
C LEU A 201 -1.66 12.74 8.54
N LEU A 202 -2.55 12.76 9.55
CA LEU A 202 -2.18 13.16 10.90
C LEU A 202 -1.20 12.18 11.55
N PHE A 203 -1.38 10.87 11.32
CA PHE A 203 -0.41 9.85 11.73
C PHE A 203 0.86 9.92 10.91
N LEU A 204 0.76 10.11 9.59
CA LEU A 204 1.92 10.23 8.71
C LEU A 204 2.86 11.35 9.16
N TYR A 205 2.31 12.51 9.57
CA TYR A 205 3.11 13.59 10.14
C TYR A 205 3.89 13.16 11.39
N ARG A 206 3.30 12.33 12.26
CA ARG A 206 3.97 11.84 13.47
C ARG A 206 5.07 10.86 13.13
N GLU A 207 4.81 9.95 12.19
CA GLU A 207 5.79 9.00 11.72
C GLU A 207 6.99 9.69 11.07
N PHE A 208 6.73 10.65 10.17
CA PHE A 208 7.78 11.45 9.54
C PHE A 208 8.55 12.31 10.53
N LYS A 209 7.88 12.87 11.54
CA LYS A 209 8.53 13.62 12.61
C LYS A 209 9.47 12.74 13.42
N GLU A 210 9.06 11.52 13.75
CA GLU A 210 9.90 10.56 14.48
C GLU A 210 11.12 10.13 13.65
N ALA A 211 10.92 9.86 12.36
CA ALA A 211 11.97 9.50 11.43
C ALA A 211 12.90 10.66 11.03
N GLY A 212 12.56 11.90 11.41
CA GLY A 212 13.31 13.09 11.02
C GLY A 212 13.27 13.39 9.52
N VAL A 213 12.21 12.98 8.81
CA VAL A 213 12.08 13.18 7.36
C VAL A 213 11.07 14.28 7.00
N GLY A 214 11.24 14.84 5.80
CA GLY A 214 10.29 15.77 5.17
C GLY A 214 10.30 17.22 5.68
N GLY A 215 10.92 17.51 6.83
CA GLY A 215 11.15 18.89 7.29
C GLY A 215 9.87 19.69 7.56
N TYR A 216 8.78 19.01 7.95
CA TYR A 216 7.48 19.65 8.16
C TYR A 216 7.44 20.46 9.46
N SER A 217 7.10 21.75 9.37
CA SER A 217 6.90 22.62 10.55
C SER A 217 5.68 22.23 11.39
N GLY A 218 4.71 21.51 10.82
CA GLY A 218 3.50 21.06 11.49
C GLY A 218 2.61 20.21 10.60
N GLU A 219 1.50 19.70 11.16
CA GLU A 219 0.50 18.92 10.42
C GLU A 219 -0.03 19.67 9.21
N ARG A 220 -0.33 20.96 9.37
CA ARG A 220 -0.82 21.83 8.29
C ARG A 220 0.17 21.90 7.13
N HIS A 221 1.46 22.05 7.41
CA HIS A 221 2.48 22.08 6.34
C HIS A 221 2.53 20.76 5.57
N LEU A 222 2.41 19.61 6.25
CA LEU A 222 2.31 18.31 5.57
C LEU A 222 1.06 18.21 4.68
N LEU A 223 -0.09 18.70 5.16
CA LEU A 223 -1.32 18.74 4.36
C LEU A 223 -1.19 19.62 3.11
N GLU A 224 -0.53 20.77 3.22
CA GLU A 224 -0.25 21.66 2.08
C GLU A 224 0.67 20.99 1.05
N GLN A 225 1.75 20.36 1.51
CA GLN A 225 2.64 19.60 0.63
C GLN A 225 1.94 18.38 -0.01
N THR A 226 0.95 17.80 0.68
CA THR A 226 0.16 16.68 0.14
C THR A 226 -0.61 17.07 -1.13
N VAL A 227 -1.00 18.34 -1.28
CA VAL A 227 -1.66 18.81 -2.52
C VAL A 227 -0.74 18.64 -3.73
N ALA A 228 0.55 19.02 -3.59
CA ALA A 228 1.56 18.82 -4.62
C ALA A 228 1.94 17.33 -4.78
N PHE A 229 1.90 16.56 -3.69
CA PHE A 229 2.15 15.12 -3.73
C PHE A 229 1.19 14.37 -4.65
N TYR A 230 -0.10 14.74 -4.70
CA TYR A 230 -1.04 14.15 -5.67
C TYR A 230 -0.57 14.32 -7.12
N ASP A 231 -0.04 15.49 -7.49
CA ASP A 231 0.45 15.76 -8.85
C ASP A 231 1.74 14.97 -9.12
N ALA A 232 2.64 14.90 -8.14
CA ALA A 232 3.86 14.09 -8.22
C ALA A 232 3.55 12.59 -8.40
N VAL A 233 2.56 12.06 -7.68
CA VAL A 233 2.12 10.67 -7.83
C VAL A 233 1.50 10.43 -9.20
N SER A 234 0.66 11.35 -9.70
CA SER A 234 0.10 11.23 -11.05
C SER A 234 1.20 11.15 -12.12
N GLN A 235 2.23 12.01 -12.01
CA GLN A 235 3.38 11.99 -12.92
C GLN A 235 4.19 10.70 -12.79
N ARG A 236 4.39 10.21 -11.56
CA ARG A 236 5.10 8.95 -11.30
C ARG A 236 4.35 7.76 -11.87
N ILE A 237 3.03 7.69 -11.68
CA ILE A 237 2.23 6.61 -12.27
C ILE A 237 2.37 6.62 -13.80
N GLU A 238 2.34 7.79 -14.43
CA GLU A 238 2.46 7.92 -15.89
C GLU A 238 3.87 7.58 -16.39
N ALA A 239 4.91 8.20 -15.85
CA ALA A 239 6.27 8.10 -16.38
C ALA A 239 7.06 6.91 -15.83
N THR A 240 6.84 6.57 -14.56
CA THR A 240 7.64 5.58 -13.81
C THR A 240 6.93 4.24 -13.70
N PHE A 241 5.61 4.18 -13.63
CA PHE A 241 4.89 2.91 -13.54
C PHE A 241 4.16 2.52 -14.83
N ASP A 242 4.54 3.14 -15.95
CA ASP A 242 4.01 2.85 -17.30
C ASP A 242 2.48 2.80 -17.34
N ARG A 243 1.85 3.76 -16.64
CA ARG A 243 0.38 3.89 -16.57
C ARG A 243 -0.32 2.62 -16.08
N ALA A 244 0.31 1.89 -15.15
CA ALA A 244 -0.23 0.67 -14.55
C ALA A 244 -1.65 0.84 -13.98
N ASP A 245 -2.01 2.03 -13.52
CA ASP A 245 -3.34 2.39 -13.03
C ASP A 245 -4.47 2.14 -14.05
N GLN A 246 -4.15 2.12 -15.37
CA GLN A 246 -5.14 1.90 -16.42
C GLN A 246 -5.84 0.55 -16.32
N TYR A 247 -5.15 -0.47 -15.81
CA TYR A 247 -5.69 -1.83 -15.67
C TYR A 247 -6.86 -1.89 -14.66
N MET A 248 -6.92 -0.94 -13.73
CA MET A 248 -7.96 -0.89 -12.71
C MET A 248 -9.37 -0.74 -13.31
N LEU A 249 -9.51 0.02 -14.40
CA LEU A 249 -10.82 0.19 -15.06
C LEU A 249 -11.33 -1.13 -15.64
N ARG A 250 -10.44 -1.96 -16.17
CA ARG A 250 -10.81 -3.28 -16.74
C ARG A 250 -11.23 -4.25 -15.67
N HIS A 251 -10.48 -4.29 -14.57
CA HIS A 251 -10.87 -5.05 -13.40
C HIS A 251 -12.28 -4.66 -12.90
N LEU A 252 -12.51 -3.36 -12.66
CA LEU A 252 -13.78 -2.86 -12.12
C LEU A 252 -14.97 -3.09 -13.08
N THR A 253 -14.72 -2.95 -14.39
CA THR A 253 -15.73 -3.20 -15.42
C THR A 253 -16.09 -4.69 -15.44
N ASN A 254 -15.10 -5.58 -15.40
CA ASN A 254 -15.33 -7.02 -15.42
C ASN A 254 -16.01 -7.53 -14.13
N ARG A 255 -15.48 -7.18 -12.95
CA ARG A 255 -15.98 -7.71 -11.66
C ARG A 255 -17.34 -7.17 -11.27
N TRP A 256 -17.61 -5.89 -11.53
CA TRP A 256 -18.80 -5.21 -10.97
C TRP A 256 -19.61 -4.40 -11.98
N ASN A 257 -19.28 -4.47 -13.28
CA ASN A 257 -19.86 -3.62 -14.34
C ASN A 257 -19.74 -2.11 -14.01
N ILE A 258 -18.63 -1.73 -13.38
CA ILE A 258 -18.33 -0.34 -13.01
C ILE A 258 -17.39 0.26 -14.06
N ARG A 259 -17.92 1.19 -14.87
CA ARG A 259 -17.19 1.85 -15.98
C ARG A 259 -16.47 3.13 -15.56
N THR A 260 -16.07 3.22 -14.30
CA THR A 260 -15.36 4.37 -13.74
C THR A 260 -14.23 3.85 -12.86
N ASN A 261 -13.03 4.42 -12.99
CA ASN A 261 -11.93 4.09 -12.12
C ASN A 261 -12.21 4.67 -10.71
N LEU A 262 -12.66 3.81 -9.79
CA LEU A 262 -13.04 4.22 -8.43
C LEU A 262 -11.85 4.64 -7.57
N TYR A 263 -10.64 4.16 -7.88
CA TYR A 263 -9.41 4.62 -7.23
C TYR A 263 -9.17 6.09 -7.58
N HIS A 264 -9.14 6.42 -8.88
CA HIS A 264 -8.98 7.82 -9.32
C HIS A 264 -10.09 8.72 -8.80
N LYS A 265 -11.33 8.22 -8.76
CA LYS A 265 -12.45 8.99 -8.21
C LYS A 265 -12.26 9.25 -6.71
N ALA A 266 -11.76 8.29 -5.94
CA ALA A 266 -11.46 8.49 -4.52
C ALA A 266 -10.33 9.51 -4.32
N ILE A 267 -9.21 9.33 -5.03
CA ILE A 267 -8.03 10.22 -5.00
C ILE A 267 -8.43 11.66 -5.34
N GLU A 268 -9.16 11.87 -6.44
CA GLU A 268 -9.57 13.21 -6.87
C GLU A 268 -10.53 13.86 -5.86
N ASN A 269 -11.49 13.11 -5.33
CA ASN A 269 -12.40 13.65 -4.32
C ASN A 269 -11.64 14.04 -3.03
N GLN A 270 -10.62 13.29 -2.65
CA GLN A 270 -9.79 13.62 -1.48
C GLN A 270 -8.92 14.84 -1.73
N LYS A 271 -8.29 14.94 -2.90
CA LYS A 271 -7.52 16.12 -3.33
C LYS A 271 -8.38 17.38 -3.33
N GLN A 272 -9.58 17.32 -3.92
CA GLN A 272 -10.52 18.44 -3.94
C GLN A 272 -10.97 18.84 -2.53
N TYR A 273 -11.31 17.86 -1.69
CA TYR A 273 -11.73 18.13 -0.32
C TYR A 273 -10.60 18.72 0.52
N LEU A 274 -9.37 18.23 0.35
CA LEU A 274 -8.19 18.79 1.01
C LEU A 274 -7.97 20.24 0.58
N LYS A 275 -8.02 20.56 -0.72
CA LYS A 275 -7.90 21.93 -1.22
C LYS A 275 -8.94 22.86 -0.57
N GLN A 276 -10.20 22.43 -0.48
CA GLN A 276 -11.27 23.20 0.16
C GLN A 276 -11.00 23.47 1.65
N ILE A 277 -10.49 22.48 2.40
CA ILE A 277 -10.11 22.67 3.80
C ILE A 277 -8.95 23.68 3.94
N LEU A 278 -8.04 23.68 2.97
CA LEU A 278 -6.85 24.52 3.00
C LEU A 278 -7.09 25.95 2.47
N GLU A 279 -8.23 26.25 1.85
CA GLU A 279 -8.57 27.59 1.35
C GLU A 279 -8.57 28.67 2.44
N ASP A 280 -9.00 28.29 3.65
CA ASP A 280 -8.95 29.15 4.82
C ASP A 280 -7.69 28.84 5.66
N PRO A 281 -6.75 29.79 5.80
CA PRO A 281 -5.55 29.63 6.62
C PRO A 281 -5.85 29.42 8.11
N ASP A 282 -6.96 29.96 8.60
CA ASP A 282 -7.34 29.91 10.02
C ASP A 282 -8.18 28.67 10.37
N THR A 283 -8.56 27.88 9.37
CA THR A 283 -9.34 26.66 9.57
C THR A 283 -8.55 25.59 10.30
N ASN A 284 -9.13 25.09 11.39
CA ASN A 284 -8.63 23.90 12.07
C ASN A 284 -9.02 22.64 11.26
N HIS A 285 -8.08 22.13 10.47
CA HIS A 285 -8.26 20.97 9.57
C HIS A 285 -8.83 19.74 10.28
N ARG A 286 -8.46 19.50 11.55
CA ARG A 286 -8.97 18.37 12.33
C ARG A 286 -10.49 18.40 12.53
N ASN A 287 -11.14 19.55 12.39
CA ASN A 287 -12.61 19.64 12.45
C ASN A 287 -13.30 19.08 11.21
N HIS A 288 -12.58 18.84 10.11
CA HIS A 288 -13.10 18.30 8.85
C HIS A 288 -12.84 16.80 8.69
N PHE A 289 -11.95 16.26 9.51
CA PHE A 289 -11.53 14.86 9.54
C PHE A 289 -12.42 14.09 10.51
N LYS A 290 -13.28 13.20 9.99
CA LYS A 290 -14.43 12.63 10.73
C LYS A 290 -14.49 11.11 10.71
N ARG A 291 -13.62 10.45 9.97
CA ARG A 291 -13.69 8.99 9.79
C ARG A 291 -12.86 8.27 10.84
N ASP A 292 -13.38 7.12 11.24
CA ASP A 292 -12.76 6.12 12.10
C ASP A 292 -12.20 6.63 13.45
N GLY A 293 -12.72 7.77 13.94
CA GLY A 293 -12.30 8.35 15.22
C GLY A 293 -10.83 8.79 15.28
N ILE A 294 -10.14 8.86 14.13
CA ILE A 294 -8.69 9.09 14.05
C ILE A 294 -8.28 10.40 14.73
N VAL A 295 -9.05 11.47 14.55
CA VAL A 295 -8.78 12.76 15.21
C VAL A 295 -8.80 12.63 16.73
N ASP A 296 -9.70 11.82 17.29
CA ASP A 296 -9.80 11.63 18.72
C ASP A 296 -8.64 10.76 19.23
N ILE A 297 -8.23 9.74 18.48
CA ILE A 297 -7.00 8.97 18.76
C ILE A 297 -5.78 9.89 18.79
N VAL A 298 -5.62 10.75 17.78
CA VAL A 298 -4.51 11.72 17.70
C VAL A 298 -4.53 12.68 18.89
N ARG A 299 -5.72 13.17 19.28
CA ARG A 299 -5.87 14.04 20.46
C ARG A 299 -5.48 13.34 21.76
N LEU A 300 -5.88 12.08 21.91
CA LEU A 300 -5.59 11.28 23.10
C LEU A 300 -4.09 10.95 23.20
N LYS A 301 -3.45 10.58 22.09
CA LYS A 301 -2.05 10.12 22.07
C LYS A 301 -1.04 11.28 22.02
N TYR A 302 -1.36 12.36 21.32
CA TYR A 302 -0.40 13.45 21.04
C TYR A 302 -0.83 14.84 21.52
N GLY A 303 -2.01 14.98 22.11
CA GLY A 303 -2.52 16.25 22.63
C GLY A 303 -3.04 17.23 21.56
N LYS A 304 -3.19 18.50 21.96
CA LYS A 304 -3.58 19.60 21.06
C LYS A 304 -2.40 19.98 20.15
N PRO A 305 -2.65 20.40 18.89
CA PRO A 305 -1.58 20.89 18.03
C PRO A 305 -0.88 22.08 18.70
N HIS A 306 0.45 22.12 18.62
CA HIS A 306 1.25 23.29 18.96
C HIS A 306 1.21 24.28 17.81
#